data_AF-A0A5C1A9Q9-F1
#
_entry.id   AF-A0A5C1A9Q9-F1
#
_cell.length_a   1.000
_cell.length_b   1.000
_cell.length_c   1.000
_cell.angle_alpha   90.00
_cell.angle_beta   90.00
_cell.angle_gamma   90.00
#
_symmetry.space_group_name_H-M   'P 1'
#
loop_
_entity.id
_entity.type
_entity.pdbx_description
1 polymer ?
#
loop_
_entity_poly.entity_id
_entity_poly.type
_entity_poly.pdbx_seq_one_letter_code
_entity_poly.pdbx_strand_id
1 'polypeptide(L)'
;MNLTGQPVYAKHRKRKPRDRQPTASLPETFAELQQLARQKGTDKQYRHWISHQPSCVSGRFSEWVDGVGRCEAAHVRRTWLGSGTGKKGDYCCIPLTRSEHAAQHQHGEHDKEWYEVQAAKYLRRWLAS
;
A
#
# COMPACT_ATOMS: atom_id res chain seq x y z
N MET A 1 -39.67 -38.69 22.38
CA MET A 1 -38.58 -38.76 23.36
C MET A 1 -37.98 -40.15 23.30
N ASN A 2 -36.69 -40.25 22.94
CA ASN A 2 -35.76 -41.37 23.21
C ASN A 2 -34.42 -40.64 23.51
N LEU A 3 -33.76 -40.65 24.67
CA LEU A 3 -33.39 -41.65 25.68
C LEU A 3 -32.37 -42.70 25.23
N THR A 4 -31.27 -42.31 24.57
CA THR A 4 -30.00 -43.07 24.58
C THR A 4 -28.82 -42.17 24.19
N GLY A 5 -28.03 -41.73 25.17
CA GLY A 5 -26.77 -41.02 24.91
C GLY A 5 -25.69 -41.95 24.37
N GLN A 6 -25.39 -41.86 23.06
CA GLN A 6 -24.19 -42.46 22.47
C GLN A 6 -23.53 -41.51 21.44
N PRO A 7 -22.20 -41.46 21.37
CA PRO A 7 -21.46 -40.51 20.54
C PRO A 7 -21.48 -40.89 19.06
N VAL A 8 -21.74 -39.91 18.19
CA VAL A 8 -21.55 -40.03 16.75
C VAL A 8 -20.04 -40.04 16.43
N TYR A 9 -19.48 -41.23 16.19
CA TYR A 9 -18.13 -41.38 15.66
C TYR A 9 -18.05 -40.83 14.22
N ALA A 10 -17.64 -39.57 14.08
CA ALA A 10 -17.28 -38.98 12.80
C ALA A 10 -15.87 -39.45 12.39
N LYS A 11 -15.81 -40.38 11.44
CA LYS A 11 -14.56 -40.83 10.80
C LYS A 11 -13.86 -39.65 10.13
N HIS A 12 -12.77 -39.19 10.72
CA HIS A 12 -11.87 -38.19 10.13
C HIS A 12 -11.22 -38.77 8.86
N ARG A 13 -11.74 -38.41 7.69
CA ARG A 13 -11.02 -38.57 6.42
C ARG A 13 -9.84 -37.60 6.42
N LYS A 14 -8.62 -38.10 6.63
CA LYS A 14 -7.39 -37.33 6.43
C LYS A 14 -7.35 -36.82 5.00
N ARG A 15 -7.57 -35.52 4.80
CA ARG A 15 -7.34 -34.86 3.51
C ARG A 15 -5.82 -34.81 3.30
N LYS A 16 -5.34 -35.32 2.15
CA LYS A 16 -3.94 -35.18 1.75
C LYS A 16 -3.55 -33.70 1.79
N PRO A 17 -2.38 -33.32 2.31
CA PRO A 17 -1.90 -31.95 2.18
C PRO A 17 -1.80 -31.65 0.68
N ARG A 18 -2.57 -30.66 0.24
CA ARG A 18 -2.47 -30.12 -1.13
C ARG A 18 -1.12 -29.43 -1.18
N ASP A 19 -0.26 -29.81 -2.11
CA ASP A 19 0.99 -29.10 -2.41
C ASP A 19 0.67 -27.61 -2.59
N ARG A 20 0.94 -26.85 -1.54
CA ARG A 20 0.77 -25.40 -1.53
C ARG A 20 1.97 -24.89 -2.31
N GLN A 21 1.76 -24.54 -3.57
CA GLN A 21 2.78 -23.85 -4.35
C GLN A 21 3.35 -22.69 -3.53
N PRO A 22 4.66 -22.42 -3.62
CA PRO A 22 5.28 -21.35 -2.86
C PRO A 22 4.59 -20.05 -3.26
N THR A 23 3.78 -19.51 -2.35
CA THR A 23 3.27 -18.16 -2.48
C THR A 23 4.51 -17.28 -2.42
N ALA A 24 4.95 -16.75 -3.55
CA ALA A 24 6.06 -15.81 -3.61
C ALA A 24 5.82 -14.77 -2.51
N SER A 25 6.68 -14.80 -1.49
CA SER A 25 6.58 -13.90 -0.35
C SER A 25 6.64 -12.48 -0.90
N LEU A 26 5.66 -11.65 -0.52
CA LEU A 26 5.73 -10.23 -0.85
C LEU A 26 7.06 -9.68 -0.32
N PRO A 27 7.70 -8.73 -1.01
CA PRO A 27 8.93 -8.11 -0.53
C PRO A 27 8.72 -7.55 0.88
N GLU A 28 9.58 -7.97 1.80
CA GLU A 28 9.45 -7.68 3.23
C GLU A 28 9.91 -6.24 3.52
N THR A 29 10.81 -5.69 2.69
CA THR A 29 11.37 -4.35 2.87
C THR A 29 10.94 -3.35 1.79
N PHE A 30 10.96 -2.07 2.14
CA PHE A 30 10.64 -1.00 1.19
C PHE A 30 11.72 -0.83 0.10
N ALA A 31 12.98 -1.14 0.41
CA ALA A 31 14.08 -1.10 -0.55
C ALA A 31 13.87 -2.09 -1.71
N GLU A 32 13.44 -3.31 -1.41
CA GLU A 32 13.11 -4.31 -2.42
C GLU A 32 11.91 -3.89 -3.27
N LEU A 33 10.89 -3.30 -2.65
CA LEU A 33 9.75 -2.74 -3.38
C LEU A 33 10.20 -1.66 -4.38
N GLN A 34 11.11 -0.77 -3.97
CA GLN A 34 11.68 0.25 -4.87
C GLN A 34 12.48 -0.38 -6.02
N GLN A 35 13.23 -1.46 -5.78
CA GLN A 35 13.97 -2.14 -6.83
C GLN A 35 13.05 -2.77 -7.87
N LEU A 36 11.99 -3.45 -7.43
CA LEU A 36 10.97 -4.00 -8.33
C LEU A 36 10.24 -2.89 -9.09
N ALA A 37 9.96 -1.78 -8.41
CA ALA A 37 9.36 -0.60 -9.00
C ALA A 37 10.18 -0.04 -10.16
N ARG A 38 11.51 0.07 -9.96
CA ARG A 38 12.45 0.48 -11.00
C ARG A 38 12.49 -0.46 -12.21
N GLN A 39 12.17 -1.74 -12.03
CA GLN A 39 12.05 -2.70 -13.14
C GLN A 39 10.71 -2.55 -13.88
N LYS A 40 9.65 -2.15 -13.18
CA LYS A 40 8.31 -1.94 -13.76
C LYS A 40 8.22 -0.65 -14.57
N GLY A 41 8.74 0.45 -14.06
CA GLY A 41 8.62 1.76 -14.69
C GLY A 41 9.36 2.85 -13.94
N THR A 42 9.29 4.06 -14.46
CA THR A 42 9.95 5.25 -13.88
C THR A 42 9.15 5.83 -12.71
N ASP A 43 9.85 6.57 -11.84
CA ASP A 43 9.20 7.31 -10.74
C ASP A 43 8.14 8.30 -11.26
N LYS A 44 8.37 8.92 -12.42
CA LYS A 44 7.38 9.79 -13.08
C LYS A 44 6.10 9.03 -13.42
N GLN A 45 6.21 7.81 -13.93
CA GLN A 45 5.04 6.95 -14.23
C GLN A 45 4.33 6.53 -12.95
N TYR A 46 5.06 6.20 -11.89
CA TYR A 46 4.47 5.91 -10.58
C TYR A 46 3.71 7.12 -10.02
N ARG A 47 4.32 8.32 -10.05
CA ARG A 47 3.67 9.56 -9.60
C ARG A 47 2.44 9.91 -10.41
N HIS A 48 2.46 9.63 -11.71
CA HIS A 48 1.27 9.78 -12.54
C HIS A 48 0.20 8.74 -12.17
N TRP A 49 0.57 7.48 -11.94
CA TRP A 49 -0.38 6.45 -11.54
C TRP A 49 -1.02 6.75 -10.16
N ILE A 50 -0.20 7.16 -9.20
CA ILE A 50 -0.67 7.38 -7.82
C ILE A 50 -1.57 8.60 -7.70
N SER A 51 -1.38 9.64 -8.54
CA SER A 51 -2.26 10.81 -8.54
C SER A 51 -3.69 10.49 -8.97
N HIS A 52 -3.92 9.35 -9.63
CA HIS A 52 -5.26 8.86 -10.00
C HIS A 52 -5.93 8.03 -8.89
N GLN A 53 -5.29 7.91 -7.73
CA GLN A 53 -5.85 7.22 -6.57
C GLN A 53 -6.54 8.21 -5.63
N PRO A 54 -7.62 7.82 -4.95
CA PRO A 54 -8.20 8.64 -3.90
C PRO A 54 -7.22 8.81 -2.73
N SER A 55 -7.37 9.90 -1.99
CA SER A 55 -6.56 10.21 -0.83
C SER A 55 -6.52 9.03 0.13
N CYS A 56 -5.32 8.71 0.61
CA CYS A 56 -5.13 7.65 1.60
C CYS A 56 -5.62 8.03 3.01
N VAL A 57 -5.86 9.32 3.27
CA VAL A 57 -6.38 9.84 4.54
C VAL A 57 -7.90 9.88 4.52
N SER A 58 -8.50 10.57 3.55
CA SER A 58 -9.96 10.80 3.51
C SER A 58 -10.73 9.93 2.52
N GLY A 59 -10.05 9.21 1.63
CA GLY A 59 -10.70 8.46 0.55
C GLY A 59 -11.30 9.34 -0.56
N ARG A 60 -11.05 10.66 -0.53
CA ARG A 60 -11.59 11.64 -1.49
C ARG A 60 -10.57 12.00 -2.55
N PHE A 61 -11.06 12.49 -3.68
CA PHE A 61 -10.21 13.17 -4.67
C PHE A 61 -10.09 14.66 -4.34
N SER A 62 -8.94 15.24 -4.68
CA SER A 62 -8.70 16.68 -4.54
C SER A 62 -9.52 17.48 -5.56
N GLU A 63 -9.55 16.98 -6.79
CA GLU A 63 -10.22 17.61 -7.93
C GLU A 63 -10.65 16.56 -8.95
N TRP A 64 -11.53 16.97 -9.87
CA TRP A 64 -11.97 16.15 -10.99
C TRP A 64 -11.70 16.93 -12.28
N VAL A 65 -10.90 16.35 -13.17
CA VAL A 65 -10.54 16.94 -14.46
C VAL A 65 -10.98 15.96 -15.54
N ASP A 66 -11.84 16.41 -16.46
CA ASP A 66 -12.40 15.57 -17.53
C ASP A 66 -13.06 14.28 -17.02
N GLY A 67 -13.73 14.35 -15.86
CA GLY A 67 -14.36 13.20 -15.20
C GLY A 67 -13.40 12.26 -14.48
N VAL A 68 -12.11 12.57 -14.45
CA VAL A 68 -11.08 11.77 -13.78
C VAL A 68 -10.66 12.41 -12.46
N GLY A 69 -10.82 11.66 -11.37
CA GLY A 69 -10.43 12.10 -10.03
C GLY A 69 -8.91 12.16 -9.88
N ARG A 70 -8.41 13.24 -9.27
CA ARG A 70 -6.98 13.47 -9.05
C ARG A 70 -6.65 13.89 -7.61
N CYS A 71 -5.50 13.42 -7.14
CA CYS A 71 -4.85 13.78 -5.89
C CYS A 71 -3.40 14.19 -6.15
N GLU A 72 -2.81 14.89 -5.19
CA GLU A 72 -1.39 15.23 -5.18
C GLU A 72 -0.55 13.99 -4.82
N ALA A 73 0.55 13.79 -5.53
CA ALA A 73 1.56 12.77 -5.21
C ALA A 73 2.50 13.30 -4.11
N ALA A 74 2.03 13.25 -2.86
CA ALA A 74 2.73 13.78 -1.71
C ALA A 74 3.89 12.87 -1.29
N HIS A 75 5.10 13.42 -1.14
CA HIS A 75 6.27 12.63 -0.77
C HIS A 75 6.33 12.38 0.74
N VAL A 76 6.68 11.16 1.14
CA VAL A 76 6.96 10.79 2.53
C VAL A 76 8.42 11.10 2.86
N ARG A 77 8.67 11.81 3.97
CA ARG A 77 9.96 12.37 4.39
C ARG A 77 10.54 11.57 5.56
N ARG A 78 11.26 10.47 5.29
CA ARG A 78 11.93 9.63 6.32
C ARG A 78 13.32 9.17 5.89
N THR A 79 14.28 9.31 6.81
CA THR A 79 15.69 8.95 6.63
C THR A 79 15.92 7.46 6.28
N TRP A 80 15.05 6.54 6.72
CA TRP A 80 15.14 5.10 6.44
C TRP A 80 14.74 4.71 5.00
N LEU A 81 13.88 5.51 4.34
CA LEU A 81 13.54 5.34 2.92
C LEU A 81 14.59 5.97 2.00
N GLY A 82 15.73 6.39 2.56
CA GLY A 82 16.74 7.21 1.89
C GLY A 82 16.33 8.67 1.70
N SER A 83 15.23 9.13 2.34
CA SER A 83 14.69 10.48 2.21
C SER A 83 14.90 11.33 3.48
N GLY A 84 16.05 12.01 3.57
CA GLY A 84 16.29 13.02 4.62
C GLY A 84 15.51 14.33 4.39
N THR A 85 15.61 15.28 5.31
CA THR A 85 14.95 16.61 5.28
C THR A 85 15.27 17.47 4.05
N GLY A 86 16.13 17.00 3.13
CA GLY A 86 16.42 17.60 1.82
C GLY A 86 16.44 16.64 0.63
N LYS A 87 16.10 15.34 0.80
CA LYS A 87 16.14 14.35 -0.28
C LYS A 87 14.78 13.68 -0.44
N LYS A 88 14.16 13.84 -1.61
CA LYS A 88 12.94 13.13 -1.98
C LYS A 88 13.35 11.72 -2.40
N GLY A 89 12.79 10.68 -1.76
CA GLY A 89 13.03 9.29 -2.14
C GLY A 89 12.22 8.95 -3.40
N ASP A 90 12.79 8.16 -4.31
CA ASP A 90 12.06 7.65 -5.47
C ASP A 90 10.95 6.70 -4.99
N TYR A 91 9.82 6.66 -5.71
CA TYR A 91 8.70 5.77 -5.40
C TYR A 91 8.15 5.90 -3.96
N CYS A 92 8.41 7.04 -3.33
CA CYS A 92 8.12 7.32 -1.94
C CYS A 92 7.04 8.40 -1.82
N CYS A 93 5.92 8.21 -2.52
CA CYS A 93 4.77 9.11 -2.46
C CYS A 93 3.47 8.37 -2.18
N ILE A 94 2.50 9.13 -1.67
CA ILE A 94 1.13 8.73 -1.34
C ILE A 94 0.13 9.72 -1.95
N PRO A 95 -1.10 9.31 -2.25
CA PRO A 95 -2.13 10.23 -2.73
C PRO A 95 -2.70 11.01 -1.55
N LEU A 96 -2.68 12.34 -1.63
CA LEU A 96 -3.34 13.24 -0.70
C LEU A 96 -4.16 14.28 -1.46
N THR A 97 -5.24 14.75 -0.85
CA THR A 97 -5.91 15.96 -1.33
C THR A 97 -4.99 17.17 -1.16
N ARG A 98 -5.22 18.25 -1.91
CA ARG A 98 -4.41 19.47 -1.82
C ARG A 98 -4.35 20.03 -0.40
N SER A 99 -5.46 20.01 0.33
CA SER A 99 -5.52 20.46 1.73
C SER A 99 -4.75 19.56 2.68
N GLU A 100 -4.82 18.24 2.52
CA GLU A 100 -4.06 17.28 3.34
C GLU A 100 -2.55 17.38 3.06
N HIS A 101 -2.17 17.56 1.79
CA HIS A 101 -0.79 17.78 1.40
C HIS A 101 -0.25 19.11 1.96
N ALA A 102 -1.05 20.17 1.92
CA ALA A 102 -0.70 21.45 2.55
C ALA A 102 -0.51 21.31 4.07
N ALA A 103 -1.40 20.57 4.74
CA ALA A 103 -1.26 20.27 6.17
C ALA A 103 0.04 19.50 6.47
N GLN A 104 0.40 18.51 5.63
CA GLN A 104 1.67 17.79 5.75
C GLN A 104 2.88 18.73 5.60
N HIS A 105 2.82 19.71 4.69
CA HIS A 105 3.87 20.70 4.52
C HIS A 105 4.02 21.63 5.73
N GLN A 106 2.91 22.05 6.33
CA GLN A 106 2.89 23.03 7.42
C GLN A 106 3.21 22.40 8.78
N HIS A 107 2.69 21.20 9.05
CA HIS A 107 2.77 20.55 10.36
C HIS A 107 3.70 19.33 10.36
N GLY A 108 4.24 18.95 9.21
CA GLY A 108 4.95 17.69 9.03
C GLY A 108 3.99 16.51 8.94
N GLU A 109 4.55 15.30 9.03
CA GLU A 109 3.79 14.06 9.08
C GLU A 109 3.32 13.81 10.51
N HIS A 110 2.00 13.81 10.72
CA HIS A 110 1.38 13.65 12.04
C HIS A 110 1.63 12.25 12.64
N ASP A 111 1.59 11.20 11.81
CA ASP A 111 1.94 9.83 12.17
C ASP A 111 2.88 9.26 11.11
N LYS A 112 4.18 9.42 11.34
CA LYS A 112 5.18 9.06 10.33
C LYS A 112 5.14 7.57 9.97
N GLU A 113 4.81 6.68 10.90
CA GLU A 113 4.79 5.23 10.64
C GLU A 113 3.60 4.88 9.74
N TRP A 114 2.45 5.51 10.00
CA TRP A 114 1.30 5.37 9.13
C TRP A 114 1.58 5.81 7.68
N TYR A 115 2.29 6.93 7.47
CA TYR A 115 2.66 7.40 6.13
C TYR A 115 3.56 6.38 5.39
N GLU A 116 4.49 5.74 6.10
CA GLU A 116 5.34 4.69 5.53
C GLU A 116 4.54 3.45 5.13
N VAL A 117 3.61 3.03 6.00
CA VAL A 117 2.70 1.91 5.70
C VAL A 117 1.86 2.22 4.46
N GLN A 118 1.35 3.45 4.33
CA GLN A 118 0.64 3.86 3.12
C GLN A 118 1.55 3.86 1.89
N ALA A 119 2.75 4.43 1.97
CA ALA A 119 3.69 4.43 0.85
C ALA A 119 3.99 3.00 0.36
N ALA A 120 4.27 2.07 1.28
CA ALA A 120 4.52 0.67 0.93
C ALA A 120 3.27 0.00 0.32
N LYS A 121 2.08 0.29 0.85
CA LYS A 121 0.81 -0.22 0.33
C LYS A 121 0.57 0.25 -1.11
N TYR A 122 0.73 1.53 -1.41
CA TYR A 122 0.50 2.05 -2.76
C TYR A 122 1.57 1.59 -3.75
N LEU A 123 2.82 1.46 -3.30
CA LEU A 123 3.89 0.90 -4.12
C LEU A 123 3.60 -0.56 -4.52
N ARG A 124 3.14 -1.39 -3.57
CA ARG A 124 2.67 -2.76 -3.84
C ARG A 124 1.50 -2.79 -4.81
N ARG A 125 0.52 -1.89 -4.64
CA ARG A 125 -0.63 -1.78 -5.54
C ARG A 125 -0.20 -1.41 -6.96
N TRP A 126 0.74 -0.48 -7.11
CA TRP A 126 1.28 -0.15 -8.41
C TRP A 126 2.02 -1.34 -9.02
N LEU A 127 2.84 -2.07 -8.27
CA LEU A 127 3.51 -3.27 -8.79
C LEU A 127 2.52 -4.32 -9.32
N ALA A 128 1.36 -4.46 -8.69
CA ALA A 128 0.32 -5.40 -9.07
C ALA A 128 -0.65 -4.91 -10.17
N SER A 129 -0.62 -3.62 -10.56
CA SER A 129 -1.56 -3.03 -11.53
C SER A 129 -1.24 -3.32 -12.99
#